data_AF-A0A7X7NUI1-F1
#
_entry.id   AF-A0A7X7NUI1-F1
#
_cell.length_a   1.000
_cell.length_b   1.000
_cell.length_c   1.000
_cell.angle_alpha   90.00
_cell.angle_beta   90.00
_cell.angle_gamma   90.00
#
_symmetry.space_group_name_H-M   'P 1'
#
loop_
_entity.id
_entity.type
_entity.pdbx_description
1 polymer ?
#
loop_
_entity_poly.entity_id
_entity_poly.type
_entity_poly.pdbx_seq_one_letter_code
_entity_poly.pdbx_strand_id
1 'polypeptide(L)'
;MEPTLGFIVMAFSFGSIIWKRVRFIQERRHIRKKTHERKAKWGGELTVVSGLASFIGMHCDLYITRQDQLIVEDAISARIIPPAELSRIGLFYGSIFDYLSDVDLARALKFQTIPRFNHVRAWIRRNPTARRRLIVAVMFENPINELEYSEMAVFSDIDKKGNLSAFAIRPEIAVKLAVLPKPRFGRLKGKKRQTSDLKPVSHT
;
A
#
# COMPACT_ATOMS: atom_id res chain seq x y z
N MET A 1 16.78 2.34 -47.00
CA MET A 1 15.84 2.65 -45.91
C MET A 1 15.84 4.15 -45.73
N GLU A 2 14.71 4.82 -45.95
CA GLU A 2 14.69 6.28 -45.94
C GLU A 2 14.96 6.84 -44.53
N PRO A 3 15.94 7.74 -44.36
CA PRO A 3 16.29 8.32 -43.06
C PRO A 3 15.12 9.11 -42.43
N THR A 4 14.16 9.57 -43.25
CA THR A 4 12.95 10.31 -42.87
C THR A 4 12.04 9.53 -41.91
N LEU A 5 11.81 8.25 -42.19
CA LEU A 5 10.99 7.38 -41.33
C LEU A 5 11.63 7.19 -39.94
N GLY A 6 12.96 7.09 -39.89
CA GLY A 6 13.71 6.99 -38.63
C GLY A 6 13.55 8.23 -37.75
N PHE A 7 13.65 9.42 -38.35
CA PHE A 7 13.44 10.69 -37.63
C PHE A 7 12.02 10.85 -37.12
N ILE A 8 11.01 10.44 -37.90
CA ILE A 8 9.60 10.50 -37.48
C ILE A 8 9.36 9.60 -36.27
N VAL A 9 9.81 8.34 -36.31
CA VAL A 9 9.66 7.40 -35.18
C VAL A 9 10.41 7.89 -33.94
N MET A 10 11.59 8.48 -34.12
CA MET A 10 12.35 9.09 -33.04
C MET A 10 11.59 10.27 -32.41
N ALA A 11 11.07 11.19 -33.23
CA ALA A 11 10.30 12.34 -32.77
C ALA A 11 9.03 11.93 -32.00
N PHE A 12 8.28 10.94 -32.50
CA PHE A 12 7.11 10.39 -31.78
C PHE A 12 7.50 9.73 -30.45
N SER A 13 8.60 8.99 -30.44
CA SER A 13 9.11 8.34 -29.22
C SER A 13 9.49 9.37 -28.16
N PHE A 14 10.27 10.39 -28.54
CA PHE A 14 10.62 11.50 -27.65
C PHE A 14 9.39 12.27 -27.18
N GLY A 15 8.47 12.60 -28.09
CA GLY A 15 7.21 13.27 -27.76
C GLY A 15 6.39 12.49 -26.72
N SER A 16 6.29 11.17 -26.88
CA SER A 16 5.57 10.31 -25.93
C SER A 16 6.22 10.27 -24.54
N ILE A 17 7.55 10.29 -24.48
CA ILE A 17 8.31 10.30 -23.21
C ILE A 17 8.12 11.65 -22.50
N ILE A 18 8.23 12.74 -23.25
CA ILE A 18 8.03 14.10 -22.72
C ILE A 18 6.60 14.24 -22.21
N TRP A 19 5.59 13.84 -22.99
CA TRP A 19 4.20 13.88 -22.59
C TRP A 19 3.93 13.09 -21.30
N LYS A 20 4.44 11.86 -21.20
CA LYS A 20 4.34 11.05 -19.98
C LYS A 20 4.96 11.75 -18.77
N ARG A 21 6.11 12.40 -18.94
CA ARG A 21 6.74 13.17 -17.85
C ARG A 21 5.92 14.39 -17.46
N VAL A 22 5.43 15.16 -18.43
CA VAL A 22 4.60 16.36 -18.18
C VAL A 22 3.33 15.98 -17.42
N ARG A 23 2.62 14.95 -17.87
CA ARG A 23 1.42 14.45 -17.20
C ARG A 23 1.70 14.02 -15.76
N PHE A 24 2.77 13.28 -15.54
CA PHE A 24 3.17 12.86 -14.19
C PHE A 24 3.50 14.05 -13.27
N ILE A 25 4.13 15.09 -13.80
CA ILE A 25 4.40 16.33 -13.04
C ILE A 25 3.10 17.07 -12.71
N GLN A 26 2.17 17.16 -13.66
CA GLN A 26 0.87 17.79 -13.47
C GLN A 26 0.06 17.08 -12.38
N GLU A 27 -0.04 15.75 -12.44
CA GLU A 27 -0.74 14.94 -11.43
C GLU A 27 -0.13 15.14 -10.03
N ARG A 28 1.21 15.17 -9.92
CA ARG A 28 1.88 15.47 -8.66
C ARG A 28 1.61 16.89 -8.15
N ARG A 29 1.54 17.88 -9.04
CA ARG A 29 1.18 19.26 -8.67
C ARG A 29 -0.25 19.33 -8.15
N HIS A 30 -1.17 18.61 -8.77
CA HIS A 30 -2.56 18.55 -8.33
C HIS A 30 -2.68 17.98 -6.90
N ILE A 31 -2.02 16.84 -6.63
CA ILE A 31 -1.99 16.24 -5.27
C ILE A 31 -1.36 17.22 -4.27
N ARG A 32 -0.25 17.89 -4.63
CA ARG A 32 0.37 18.90 -3.76
C ARG A 32 -0.55 20.08 -3.48
N LYS A 33 -1.31 20.53 -4.48
CA LYS A 33 -2.27 21.63 -4.33
C LYS A 33 -3.38 21.23 -3.34
N LYS A 34 -3.99 20.06 -3.52
CA LYS A 34 -4.97 19.50 -2.57
C LYS A 34 -4.40 19.37 -1.16
N THR A 35 -3.17 18.85 -1.04
CA THR A 35 -2.47 18.73 0.25
C THR A 35 -2.28 20.09 0.93
N HIS A 36 -1.93 21.12 0.17
CA HIS A 36 -1.77 22.48 0.67
C HIS A 36 -3.10 23.12 1.07
N GLU A 37 -4.16 22.94 0.27
CA GLU A 37 -5.53 23.38 0.57
C GLU A 37 -6.01 22.76 1.90
N ARG A 38 -5.68 21.49 2.15
CA ARG A 38 -5.97 20.78 3.41
C ARG A 38 -5.00 21.10 4.56
N LYS A 39 -4.01 21.99 4.35
CA LYS A 39 -2.93 22.34 5.31
C LYS A 39 -2.19 21.11 5.86
N ALA A 40 -2.11 20.02 5.08
CA ALA A 40 -1.57 18.74 5.50
C ALA A 40 -0.03 18.69 5.36
N LYS A 41 0.63 17.89 6.23
CA LYS A 41 2.08 17.60 6.17
C LYS A 41 2.42 16.67 4.99
N TRP A 42 1.49 15.80 4.62
CA TRP A 42 1.63 14.86 3.51
C TRP A 42 0.26 14.53 2.92
N GLY A 43 0.23 14.21 1.62
CA GLY A 43 -0.96 13.75 0.93
C GLY A 43 -0.60 12.81 -0.22
N GLY A 44 -1.45 11.82 -0.46
CA GLY A 44 -1.29 10.85 -1.54
C GLY A 44 -2.60 10.16 -1.90
N GLU A 45 -2.79 9.86 -3.18
CA GLU A 45 -3.95 9.13 -3.69
C GLU A 45 -3.64 7.63 -3.74
N LEU A 46 -4.47 6.80 -3.10
CA LEU A 46 -4.38 5.34 -3.09
C LEU A 46 -5.71 4.72 -3.49
N THR A 47 -5.69 3.44 -3.83
CA THR A 47 -6.91 2.67 -4.11
C THR A 47 -7.33 1.86 -2.89
N VAL A 48 -8.59 1.96 -2.48
CA VAL A 48 -9.17 1.17 -1.39
C VAL A 48 -9.25 -0.29 -1.80
N VAL A 49 -8.72 -1.18 -0.97
CA VAL A 49 -8.79 -2.64 -1.18
C VAL A 49 -9.74 -3.28 -0.18
N SER A 50 -9.77 -2.80 1.07
CA SER A 50 -10.63 -3.34 2.13
C SER A 50 -10.71 -2.39 3.33
N GLY A 51 -11.77 -2.54 4.14
CA GLY A 51 -11.79 -2.12 5.54
C GLY A 51 -12.19 -0.67 5.83
N LEU A 52 -12.78 0.02 4.85
CA LEU A 52 -13.50 1.26 5.06
C LEU A 52 -14.86 1.15 4.36
N ALA A 53 -15.82 1.99 4.75
CA ALA A 53 -17.14 2.16 4.13
C ALA A 53 -17.09 2.47 2.61
N SER A 54 -15.90 2.78 2.08
CA SER A 54 -15.62 2.99 0.67
C SER A 54 -15.73 1.70 -0.16
N PHE A 55 -16.19 1.83 -1.40
CA PHE A 55 -16.24 0.69 -2.32
C PHE A 55 -14.82 0.22 -2.70
N ILE A 56 -14.62 -1.10 -2.68
CA ILE A 56 -13.37 -1.74 -3.11
C ILE A 56 -13.04 -1.32 -4.54
N GLY A 57 -11.83 -0.82 -4.75
CA GLY A 57 -11.34 -0.36 -6.05
C GLY A 57 -11.50 1.14 -6.29
N MET A 58 -12.16 1.90 -5.39
CA MET A 58 -12.24 3.35 -5.50
C MET A 58 -10.95 4.04 -5.07
N HIS A 59 -10.71 5.21 -5.65
CA HIS A 59 -9.59 6.08 -5.27
C HIS A 59 -9.97 6.85 -4.00
N CYS A 60 -9.08 6.81 -3.02
CA CYS A 60 -9.14 7.60 -1.80
C CYS A 60 -7.89 8.47 -1.68
N ASP A 61 -8.08 9.69 -1.22
CA ASP A 61 -6.99 10.57 -0.84
C ASP A 61 -6.67 10.33 0.66
N LEU A 62 -5.42 10.00 0.97
CA LEU A 62 -4.93 9.99 2.35
C LEU A 62 -4.11 11.24 2.63
N TYR A 63 -4.32 11.82 3.82
CA TYR A 63 -3.58 12.97 4.30
C TYR A 63 -3.08 12.76 5.72
N ILE A 64 -1.91 13.34 6.03
CA ILE A 64 -1.45 13.48 7.41
C ILE A 64 -1.56 14.96 7.76
N THR A 65 -2.38 15.28 8.76
CA THR A 65 -2.59 16.67 9.19
C THR A 65 -1.39 17.19 9.98
N ARG A 66 -1.38 18.48 10.33
CA ARG A 66 -0.36 19.05 11.23
C ARG A 66 -0.47 18.52 12.66
N GLN A 67 -1.64 18.01 13.03
CA GLN A 67 -1.94 17.41 14.33
C GLN A 67 -1.72 15.89 14.31
N ASP A 68 -1.05 15.37 13.28
CA ASP A 68 -0.64 13.96 13.17
C ASP A 68 -1.81 12.98 13.07
N GLN A 69 -2.97 13.49 12.67
CA GLN A 69 -4.15 12.70 12.36
C GLN A 69 -4.06 12.21 10.92
N LEU A 70 -4.46 10.97 10.69
CA LEU A 70 -4.59 10.38 9.37
C LEU A 70 -6.01 10.65 8.87
N ILE A 71 -6.15 11.42 7.81
CA ILE A 71 -7.44 11.62 7.14
C ILE A 71 -7.50 10.67 5.95
N VAL A 72 -8.59 9.94 5.83
CA VAL A 72 -8.94 9.17 4.64
C VAL A 72 -10.18 9.80 4.03
N GLU A 73 -10.02 10.35 2.84
CA GLU A 73 -11.08 11.05 2.10
C GLU A 73 -11.40 10.26 0.83
N ASP A 74 -12.67 9.88 0.71
CA ASP A 74 -13.23 9.26 -0.48
C ASP A 74 -14.33 10.17 -1.06
N ALA A 75 -14.87 9.84 -2.24
CA ALA A 75 -15.94 10.60 -2.89
C ALA A 75 -17.21 10.76 -2.04
N ILE A 76 -17.43 9.88 -1.07
CA ILE A 76 -18.65 9.82 -0.25
C ILE A 76 -18.42 10.36 1.16
N SER A 77 -17.24 10.14 1.74
CA SER A 77 -16.98 10.50 3.13
C SER A 77 -15.52 10.88 3.37
N ALA A 78 -15.32 11.77 4.34
CA ALA A 78 -14.02 12.07 4.91
C ALA A 78 -13.97 11.54 6.33
N ARG A 79 -12.98 10.71 6.63
CA ARG A 79 -12.77 10.13 7.94
C ARG A 79 -11.48 10.64 8.53
N ILE A 80 -11.55 11.09 9.78
CA ILE A 80 -10.39 11.54 10.56
C ILE A 80 -10.06 10.43 11.54
N ILE A 81 -8.81 9.96 11.52
CA ILE A 81 -8.31 8.91 12.40
C ILE A 81 -7.20 9.51 13.26
N PRO A 82 -7.47 9.74 14.56
CA PRO A 82 -6.48 10.19 15.51
C PRO A 82 -5.29 9.23 15.61
N PRO A 83 -4.09 9.74 15.95
CA PRO A 83 -2.93 8.87 16.12
C PRO A 83 -3.11 7.85 17.24
N ALA A 84 -3.93 8.13 18.26
CA ALA A 84 -4.26 7.19 19.33
C ALA A 84 -5.00 5.95 18.81
N GLU A 85 -5.88 6.10 17.82
CA GLU A 85 -6.65 4.98 17.26
C GLU A 85 -5.84 4.10 16.31
N LEU A 86 -4.64 4.52 15.91
CA LEU A 86 -3.76 3.75 15.04
C LEU A 86 -2.94 2.75 15.87
N SER A 87 -3.15 1.45 15.68
CA SER A 87 -2.34 0.43 16.35
C SER A 87 -1.01 0.22 15.62
N ARG A 88 -1.08 -0.10 14.33
CA ARG A 88 0.09 -0.47 13.52
C ARG A 88 -0.14 -0.15 12.05
N ILE A 89 0.93 0.20 11.33
CA ILE A 89 0.87 0.38 9.89
C ILE A 89 1.84 -0.60 9.24
N GLY A 90 1.35 -1.43 8.32
CA GLY A 90 2.17 -2.30 7.48
C GLY A 90 2.38 -1.68 6.10
N LEU A 91 3.63 -1.61 5.65
CA LEU A 91 3.97 -1.20 4.29
C LEU A 91 4.74 -2.30 3.59
N PHE A 92 4.18 -2.85 2.52
CA PHE A 92 4.74 -4.03 1.87
C PHE A 92 4.29 -4.17 0.42
N TYR A 93 4.98 -4.99 -0.37
CA TYR A 93 4.61 -5.24 -1.77
C TYR A 93 3.47 -6.26 -1.88
N GLY A 94 2.55 -6.05 -2.82
CA GLY A 94 1.44 -7.00 -3.07
C GLY A 94 1.90 -8.42 -3.41
N SER A 95 3.09 -8.57 -3.99
CA SER A 95 3.69 -9.89 -4.25
C SER A 95 3.93 -10.71 -2.99
N ILE A 96 4.01 -10.10 -1.80
CA ILE A 96 4.25 -10.81 -0.54
C ILE A 96 3.13 -11.80 -0.23
N PHE A 97 1.90 -11.51 -0.65
CA PHE A 97 0.79 -12.43 -0.51
C PHE A 97 0.99 -13.76 -1.27
N ASP A 98 1.84 -13.79 -2.30
CA ASP A 98 2.16 -15.05 -2.98
C ASP A 98 3.10 -15.96 -2.15
N TYR A 99 3.77 -15.42 -1.12
CA TYR A 99 4.81 -16.12 -0.36
C TYR A 99 4.45 -16.39 1.10
N LEU A 100 3.75 -15.46 1.76
CA LEU A 100 3.43 -15.53 3.18
C LEU A 100 1.95 -15.86 3.41
N SER A 101 1.68 -16.67 4.43
CA SER A 101 0.34 -16.87 4.96
C SER A 101 -0.12 -15.62 5.74
N ASP A 102 -1.41 -15.53 6.07
CA ASP A 102 -1.94 -14.40 6.86
C ASP A 102 -1.29 -14.35 8.25
N VAL A 103 -1.03 -15.51 8.86
CA VAL A 103 -0.33 -15.65 10.15
C VAL A 103 1.11 -15.16 10.06
N ASP A 104 1.84 -15.59 9.03
CA ASP A 104 3.24 -15.17 8.85
C ASP A 104 3.35 -13.67 8.55
N LEU A 105 2.40 -13.13 7.79
CA LEU A 105 2.35 -11.71 7.47
C LEU A 105 2.03 -10.88 8.73
N ALA A 106 1.05 -11.29 9.52
CA ALA A 106 0.73 -10.65 10.80
C ALA A 106 1.93 -10.64 11.75
N ARG A 107 2.63 -11.78 11.87
CA ARG A 107 3.85 -11.91 12.67
C ARG A 107 4.97 -10.99 12.16
N ALA A 108 5.19 -10.96 10.85
CA ALA A 108 6.23 -10.13 10.24
C ALA A 108 5.95 -8.63 10.39
N LEU A 109 4.68 -8.22 10.37
CA LEU A 109 4.25 -6.83 10.57
C LEU A 109 4.09 -6.45 12.05
N LYS A 110 4.24 -7.41 12.96
CA LYS A 110 4.03 -7.27 14.41
C LYS A 110 2.61 -6.78 14.74
N PHE A 111 1.61 -7.34 14.06
CA PHE A 111 0.21 -7.12 14.40
C PHE A 111 -0.16 -7.92 15.64
N GLN A 112 -1.00 -7.34 16.50
CA GLN A 112 -1.46 -7.97 17.73
C GLN A 112 -2.51 -9.06 17.43
N THR A 113 -3.42 -8.78 16.49
CA THR A 113 -4.39 -9.74 15.97
C THR A 113 -3.96 -10.26 14.60
N ILE A 114 -4.55 -11.39 14.16
CA ILE A 114 -4.30 -11.98 12.84
C ILE A 114 -5.40 -11.49 11.89
N PRO A 115 -5.15 -10.44 11.08
CA PRO A 115 -6.14 -9.97 10.12
C PRO A 115 -6.38 -10.99 9.00
N ARG A 116 -7.64 -11.07 8.55
CA ARG A 116 -8.05 -11.91 7.42
C ARG A 116 -7.78 -11.18 6.11
N PHE A 117 -6.79 -11.63 5.34
CA PHE A 117 -6.43 -11.00 4.06
C PHE A 117 -7.10 -11.63 2.84
N ASN A 118 -8.08 -12.52 3.01
CA ASN A 118 -8.74 -13.22 1.91
C ASN A 118 -9.27 -12.27 0.83
N HIS A 119 -9.95 -11.18 1.21
CA HIS A 119 -10.46 -10.18 0.28
C HIS A 119 -9.34 -9.43 -0.45
N VAL A 120 -8.27 -9.09 0.26
CA VAL A 120 -7.08 -8.43 -0.31
C VAL A 120 -6.39 -9.34 -1.33
N ARG A 121 -6.22 -10.63 -1.00
CA ARG A 121 -5.66 -11.64 -1.90
C ARG A 121 -6.52 -11.80 -3.16
N ALA A 122 -7.84 -11.88 -3.00
CA ALA A 122 -8.77 -11.98 -4.12
C ALA A 122 -8.68 -10.74 -5.03
N TRP A 123 -8.62 -9.55 -4.44
CA TRP A 123 -8.47 -8.30 -5.20
C TRP A 123 -7.15 -8.22 -5.96
N ILE A 124 -6.02 -8.61 -5.34
CA ILE A 124 -4.71 -8.65 -6.00
C ILE A 124 -4.65 -9.68 -7.12
N ARG A 125 -5.38 -10.80 -7.00
CA ARG A 125 -5.51 -11.78 -8.09
C ARG A 125 -6.23 -11.19 -9.30
N ARG A 126 -7.27 -10.39 -9.08
CA ARG A 126 -8.01 -9.67 -10.13
C ARG A 126 -7.22 -8.49 -10.71
N ASN A 127 -6.35 -7.88 -9.90
CA ASN A 127 -5.54 -6.71 -10.27
C ASN A 127 -4.04 -7.06 -10.25
N PRO A 128 -3.51 -7.78 -11.27
CA PRO A 128 -2.13 -8.27 -11.26
C PRO A 128 -1.07 -7.15 -11.23
N THR A 129 -1.42 -5.95 -11.67
CA THR A 129 -0.57 -4.75 -11.56
C THR A 129 -0.24 -4.43 -10.10
N ALA A 130 -1.19 -4.63 -9.17
CA ALA A 130 -1.01 -4.37 -7.74
C ALA A 130 0.06 -5.26 -7.09
N ARG A 131 0.32 -6.46 -7.64
CA ARG A 131 1.39 -7.35 -7.13
C ARG A 131 2.76 -6.69 -7.14
N ARG A 132 3.03 -5.82 -8.12
CA ARG A 132 4.32 -5.12 -8.26
C ARG A 132 4.38 -3.82 -7.48
N ARG A 133 3.32 -3.46 -6.76
CA ARG A 133 3.14 -2.17 -6.09
C ARG A 133 3.08 -2.31 -4.57
N LEU A 134 3.26 -1.18 -3.91
CA LEU A 134 3.16 -1.08 -2.47
C LEU A 134 1.70 -1.13 -2.05
N ILE A 135 1.49 -1.74 -0.89
CA ILE A 135 0.24 -1.87 -0.18
C ILE A 135 0.49 -1.32 1.22
N VAL A 136 -0.46 -0.52 1.69
CA VAL A 136 -0.51 -0.01 3.06
C VAL A 136 -1.65 -0.73 3.76
N ALA A 137 -1.35 -1.38 4.87
CA ALA A 137 -2.35 -1.91 5.80
C ALA A 137 -2.31 -1.05 7.07
N VAL A 138 -3.45 -0.52 7.49
CA VAL A 138 -3.60 0.30 8.69
C VAL A 138 -4.46 -0.49 9.66
N MET A 139 -3.88 -0.91 10.78
CA MET A 139 -4.57 -1.56 11.89
C MET A 139 -5.03 -0.51 12.89
N PHE A 140 -6.24 -0.67 13.41
CA PHE A 140 -6.83 0.22 14.40
C PHE A 140 -6.80 -0.42 15.79
N GLU A 141 -6.72 0.39 16.85
CA GLU A 141 -6.82 -0.09 18.23
C GLU A 141 -8.24 -0.59 18.54
N ASN A 142 -9.24 0.13 18.06
CA ASN A 142 -10.66 -0.24 18.14
C ASN A 142 -11.23 -0.40 16.73
N PRO A 143 -12.20 -1.32 16.54
CA PRO A 143 -12.89 -1.43 15.26
C PRO A 143 -13.52 -0.10 14.89
N ILE A 144 -13.40 0.20 13.60
CA ILE A 144 -13.81 1.46 12.97
C ILE A 144 -15.31 1.75 13.17
N ASN A 145 -16.15 0.72 13.26
CA ASN A 145 -17.58 0.85 13.49
C ASN A 145 -18.16 -0.47 14.03
N GLU A 146 -19.25 -0.42 14.80
CA GLU A 146 -19.95 -1.63 15.27
C GLU A 146 -20.60 -2.41 14.13
N LEU A 147 -21.07 -1.71 13.09
CA LEU A 147 -21.66 -2.30 11.88
C LEU A 147 -20.60 -2.79 10.86
N GLU A 148 -19.48 -2.08 10.77
CA GLU A 148 -18.34 -2.43 9.92
C GLU A 148 -17.19 -2.82 10.83
N TYR A 149 -17.29 -4.03 11.40
CA TYR A 149 -16.28 -4.62 12.28
C TYR A 149 -14.98 -4.89 11.49
N SER A 150 -14.27 -3.83 11.16
CA SER A 150 -13.01 -3.86 10.45
C SER A 150 -11.92 -3.31 11.34
N GLU A 151 -11.09 -4.22 11.83
CA GLU A 151 -9.87 -3.91 12.59
C GLU A 151 -8.77 -3.32 11.69
N MET A 152 -8.97 -3.31 10.37
CA MET A 152 -7.92 -2.98 9.41
C MET A 152 -8.45 -2.40 8.10
N ALA A 153 -7.85 -1.29 7.66
CA ALA A 153 -8.03 -0.75 6.32
C ALA A 153 -6.81 -1.08 5.44
N VAL A 154 -7.03 -1.45 4.18
CA VAL A 154 -5.96 -1.81 3.24
C VAL A 154 -6.09 -1.00 1.96
N PHE A 155 -4.97 -0.43 1.53
CA PHE A 155 -4.85 0.44 0.38
C PHE A 155 -3.73 -0.01 -0.54
N SER A 156 -3.87 0.22 -1.84
CA SER A 156 -2.84 -0.08 -2.85
C SER A 156 -2.40 1.17 -3.59
N ASP A 157 -1.09 1.34 -3.78
CA ASP A 157 -0.51 2.36 -4.66
C ASP A 157 -0.40 1.82 -6.10
N ILE A 158 -1.52 1.32 -6.62
CA ILE A 158 -1.61 0.70 -7.94
C ILE A 158 -1.25 1.69 -9.06
N ASP A 159 -1.47 2.99 -8.83
CA ASP A 159 -1.21 4.07 -9.79
C ASP A 159 0.09 4.86 -9.56
N LYS A 160 0.88 4.56 -8.50
CA LYS A 160 2.08 5.33 -8.08
C LYS A 160 1.82 6.79 -7.72
N LYS A 161 0.60 7.09 -7.28
CA LYS A 161 0.21 8.45 -6.87
C LYS A 161 0.33 8.67 -5.37
N GLY A 162 0.50 7.59 -4.59
CA GLY A 162 0.56 7.67 -3.13
C GLY A 162 1.83 8.29 -2.58
N ASN A 163 2.97 8.20 -3.26
CA ASN A 163 4.28 8.66 -2.73
C ASN A 163 4.57 8.09 -1.32
N LEU A 164 4.38 6.77 -1.17
CA LEU A 164 4.49 6.06 0.10
C LEU A 164 5.91 6.06 0.70
N SER A 165 6.94 6.36 -0.09
CA SER A 165 8.29 6.58 0.44
C SER A 165 8.35 7.81 1.35
N ALA A 166 7.67 8.90 1.00
CA ALA A 166 7.60 10.09 1.83
C ALA A 166 6.70 9.89 3.05
N PHE A 167 5.62 9.10 2.90
CA PHE A 167 4.75 8.67 3.99
C PHE A 167 5.54 7.92 5.07
N ALA A 168 6.36 6.95 4.66
CA ALA A 168 7.09 6.06 5.57
C ALA A 168 8.15 6.78 6.44
N ILE A 169 8.65 7.93 5.98
CA ILE A 169 9.72 8.69 6.68
C ILE A 169 9.12 9.65 7.72
N ARG A 170 7.80 9.93 7.66
CA ARG A 170 7.15 10.83 8.63
C ARG A 170 7.27 10.24 10.04
N PRO A 171 7.80 10.98 11.03
CA PRO A 171 8.03 10.45 12.38
C PRO A 171 6.79 9.79 12.99
N GLU A 172 5.63 10.38 12.73
CA GLU A 172 4.35 10.00 13.33
C GLU A 172 3.83 8.67 12.78
N ILE A 173 4.21 8.36 11.54
CA ILE A 173 3.96 7.08 10.89
C ILE A 173 5.07 6.08 11.23
N ALA A 174 6.33 6.50 11.14
CA ALA A 174 7.51 5.64 11.27
C ALA A 174 7.55 4.88 12.60
N VAL A 175 7.07 5.50 13.69
CA VAL A 175 6.97 4.87 15.02
C VAL A 175 6.04 3.65 15.02
N LYS A 176 4.97 3.68 14.21
CA LYS A 176 3.97 2.60 14.11
C LYS A 176 4.16 1.73 12.86
N LEU A 177 5.14 2.05 12.02
CA LEU A 177 5.35 1.43 10.72
C LEU A 177 6.17 0.14 10.83
N ALA A 178 5.68 -0.91 10.17
CA ALA A 178 6.43 -2.10 9.85
C ALA A 178 6.58 -2.21 8.33
N VAL A 179 7.82 -2.19 7.84
CA VAL A 179 8.11 -2.29 6.40
C VAL A 179 8.58 -3.69 6.07
N LEU A 180 7.91 -4.37 5.14
CA LEU A 180 8.41 -5.63 4.57
C LEU A 180 9.08 -5.35 3.22
N PRO A 181 10.37 -5.70 3.07
CA PRO A 181 11.07 -5.46 1.83
C PRO A 181 10.49 -6.34 0.71
N LYS A 182 10.68 -5.89 -0.53
CA LYS A 182 10.32 -6.69 -1.70
C LYS A 182 11.01 -8.05 -1.64
N PRO A 183 10.29 -9.18 -1.81
CA PRO A 183 10.92 -10.48 -1.89
C PRO A 183 11.89 -10.50 -3.07
N ARG A 184 13.19 -10.75 -2.79
CA ARG A 184 14.19 -10.96 -3.84
C ARG A 184 13.95 -12.34 -4.45
N PHE A 185 13.68 -12.40 -5.76
CA PHE A 185 13.62 -13.66 -6.50
C PHE A 185 14.92 -14.43 -6.25
N GLY A 186 14.84 -15.59 -5.58
CA GLY A 186 15.98 -16.45 -5.27
C GLY A 186 16.10 -16.89 -3.80
N ARG A 187 15.83 -16.02 -2.81
CA ARG A 187 16.10 -16.35 -1.39
C ARG A 187 15.01 -17.14 -0.66
N LEU A 188 13.80 -17.23 -1.21
CA LEU A 188 12.67 -17.95 -0.57
C LEU A 188 12.46 -19.38 -1.09
N LYS A 189 13.09 -19.79 -2.20
CA LYS A 189 13.05 -21.20 -2.64
C LYS A 189 13.90 -22.13 -1.76
N GLY A 190 14.83 -21.58 -0.96
CA GLY A 190 15.75 -22.37 -0.13
C GLY A 190 15.21 -22.79 1.24
N LYS A 191 14.08 -22.25 1.72
CA LYS A 191 13.57 -22.51 3.09
C LYS A 191 12.32 -23.39 3.17
N LYS A 192 11.87 -23.97 2.05
CA LYS A 192 10.74 -24.91 1.99
C LYS A 192 11.15 -26.41 2.02
N ARG A 193 12.41 -26.73 2.34
CA ARG A 193 12.91 -28.13 2.38
C ARG A 193 13.45 -28.63 3.72
N GLN A 194 13.25 -27.89 4.82
CA GLN A 194 13.61 -28.36 6.16
C GLN A 194 12.42 -28.21 7.13
N THR A 195 11.38 -29.00 6.89
CA THR A 195 10.34 -29.31 7.88
C THR A 195 9.97 -30.79 7.78
N SER A 196 10.96 -31.66 7.59
CA SER A 196 10.83 -33.12 7.71
C SER A 196 11.82 -33.77 8.67
N ASP A 197 12.73 -33.02 9.30
CA ASP A 197 13.70 -33.55 10.26
C ASP A 197 13.48 -33.01 11.68
N LEU A 198 12.27 -33.21 12.19
CA LEU A 198 12.03 -33.23 13.64
C LEU A 198 11.42 -34.60 13.96
N LYS A 199 12.30 -35.59 14.16
CA LYS A 199 11.92 -36.82 14.86
C LYS A 199 11.52 -36.43 16.28
N PRO A 200 10.38 -36.89 16.81
CA PRO A 200 10.11 -36.78 18.22
C PRO A 200 11.08 -37.70 18.97
N VAL A 201 11.95 -37.11 19.78
CA VAL A 201 12.65 -37.83 20.85
C VAL A 201 11.63 -37.97 21.98
N SER A 202 11.03 -39.15 22.10
CA SER A 202 10.34 -39.57 23.32
C SER A 202 11.37 -40.16 24.27
N HIS A 203 11.68 -39.43 25.34
CA HIS A 203 12.20 -40.01 26.57
C HIS A 203 11.03 -40.45 27.45
N THR A 204 11.30 -41.52 28.21
CA THR A 204 10.47 -42.34 29.12
C THR A 204 9.71 -43.47 28.45
#